data_AF-A0A2K3DQZ5-F1
#
_entry.id   AF-A0A2K3DQZ5-F1
#
_cell.length_a   1.000
_cell.length_b   1.000
_cell.length_c   1.000
_cell.angle_alpha   90.00
_cell.angle_beta   90.00
_cell.angle_gamma   90.00
#
_symmetry.space_group_name_H-M   'P 1'
#
loop_
_entity.id
_entity.type
_entity.pdbx_description
1 polymer ?
#
loop_
_entity_poly.entity_id
_entity_poly.type
_entity_poly.pdbx_seq_one_letter_code
_entity_poly.pdbx_strand_id
1 'polypeptide(L)' 'MDPAAQRQSVVTALENSGAELELFQQADLDILWEQRYCTVRSLRSATRQGLEGVGLPRGLVDHILSLQGAHGR' A
#
# COMPACT_ATOMS: atom_id res chain seq x y z
N MET A 1 -8.74 8.40 -16.64
CA MET A 1 -8.91 8.40 -15.17
C MET A 1 -7.90 9.36 -14.61
N ASP A 2 -8.34 10.29 -13.78
CA ASP A 2 -7.51 11.32 -13.17
C ASP A 2 -6.54 10.67 -12.16
N PRO A 3 -5.23 10.96 -12.22
CA PRO A 3 -4.24 10.36 -11.32
C PRO A 3 -4.52 10.69 -9.85
N ALA A 4 -5.15 11.82 -9.56
CA ALA A 4 -5.60 12.17 -8.22
C ALA A 4 -6.65 11.19 -7.68
N ALA A 5 -7.63 10.78 -8.49
CA ALA A 5 -8.69 9.85 -8.08
C ALA A 5 -8.16 8.43 -7.83
N GLN A 6 -7.14 8.02 -8.61
CA GLN A 6 -6.46 6.74 -8.45
C GLN A 6 -5.71 6.67 -7.11
N ARG A 7 -4.89 7.68 -6.83
CA ARG A 7 -4.14 7.78 -5.57
C ARG A 7 -5.07 7.84 -4.37
N GLN A 8 -6.18 8.56 -4.47
CA GLN A 8 -7.16 8.65 -3.38
C GLN A 8 -7.76 7.28 -3.01
N SER A 9 -7.91 6.36 -3.97
CA SER A 9 -8.34 4.99 -3.69
C SER A 9 -7.28 4.21 -2.91
N VAL A 10 -6.00 4.35 -3.28
CA VAL A 10 -4.88 3.72 -2.56
C VAL A 10 -4.74 4.28 -1.14
N VAL A 11 -4.79 5.60 -1.01
CA VAL A 11 -4.76 6.31 0.27
C VAL A 11 -5.87 5.81 1.19
N THR A 12 -7.11 5.76 0.68
CA THR A 12 -8.25 5.24 1.44
C THR A 12 -8.02 3.79 1.90
N ALA A 13 -7.44 2.94 1.05
CA ALA A 13 -7.15 1.55 1.41
C ALA A 13 -6.05 1.42 2.48
N LEU A 14 -5.02 2.27 2.38
CA LEU A 14 -3.92 2.37 3.34
C LEU A 14 -4.44 2.87 4.71
N GLU A 15 -5.23 3.93 4.74
CA GLU A 15 -5.86 4.45 5.96
C GLU A 15 -6.75 3.41 6.64
N ASN A 16 -7.60 2.72 5.88
CA ASN A 16 -8.45 1.65 6.41
C ASN A 16 -7.65 0.44 6.91
N SER A 17 -6.40 0.29 6.47
CA SER A 17 -5.47 -0.73 6.98
C SER A 17 -4.68 -0.25 8.20
N GLY A 18 -4.82 1.02 8.60
CA GLY A 18 -4.08 1.65 9.70
C GLY A 18 -2.69 2.16 9.30
N ALA A 19 -2.44 2.38 8.01
CA ALA A 19 -1.15 2.85 7.53
C ALA A 19 -0.92 4.32 7.87
N GLU A 20 0.28 4.62 8.36
CA GLU A 20 0.78 5.99 8.42
C GLU A 20 1.11 6.52 7.02
N LEU A 21 0.22 7.38 6.49
CA LEU A 21 0.30 7.91 5.11
C LEU A 21 1.51 8.80 4.87
N GLU A 22 2.06 9.43 5.92
CA GLU A 22 3.20 10.34 5.83
C GLU A 22 4.48 9.66 5.33
N LEU A 23 4.53 8.33 5.42
CA LEU A 23 5.64 7.52 4.92
C LEU A 23 5.61 7.33 3.40
N PHE A 24 4.45 7.53 2.76
CA PHE A 24 4.24 7.25 1.34
C PHE A 24 4.42 8.51 0.49
N GLN A 25 5.26 8.42 -0.53
CA GLN A 25 5.36 9.46 -1.55
C GLN A 25 4.33 9.22 -2.66
N GLN A 26 4.05 10.27 -3.44
CA GLN A 26 3.11 10.16 -4.57
C GLN A 26 3.51 9.04 -5.55
N ALA A 27 4.82 8.87 -5.80
CA ALA A 27 5.33 7.80 -6.66
C ALA A 27 5.04 6.40 -6.08
N ASP A 28 5.12 6.21 -4.77
CA ASP A 28 4.79 4.94 -4.12
C ASP A 28 3.28 4.62 -4.28
N LEU A 29 2.43 5.65 -4.17
CA LEU A 29 0.98 5.51 -4.37
C LEU A 29 0.64 5.14 -5.81
N ASP A 30 1.34 5.72 -6.79
CA ASP A 30 1.18 5.37 -8.20
C ASP A 30 1.62 3.90 -8.43
N ILE A 31 2.78 3.48 -7.90
CA ILE A 31 3.24 2.08 -7.99
C ILE A 31 2.21 1.12 -7.39
N LEU A 32 1.70 1.40 -6.19
CA LEU A 32 0.69 0.58 -5.54
C LEU A 32 -0.60 0.48 -6.38
N TRP A 33 -1.02 1.58 -6.99
CA TRP A 33 -2.17 1.59 -7.88
C TRP A 33 -1.95 0.73 -9.14
N GLU A 34 -0.82 0.93 -9.83
CA GLU A 34 -0.45 0.18 -11.04
C GLU A 34 -0.42 -1.33 -10.78
N GLN A 35 0.03 -1.71 -9.58
CA GLN A 35 0.15 -3.10 -9.12
C GLN A 35 -1.14 -3.63 -8.45
N ARG A 36 -2.25 -2.88 -8.53
CA ARG A 36 -3.58 -3.24 -7.99
C ARG A 36 -3.64 -3.39 -6.47
N TYR A 37 -2.68 -2.83 -5.74
CA TYR A 37 -2.70 -2.69 -4.27
C TYR A 37 -3.55 -1.50 -3.80
N CYS A 38 -4.74 -1.33 -4.39
CA CYS A 38 -5.63 -0.20 -4.14
C CYS A 38 -6.85 -0.56 -3.27
N THR A 39 -6.84 -1.71 -2.61
CA THR A 39 -7.90 -2.15 -1.70
C THR A 39 -7.30 -2.78 -0.45
N VAL A 40 -8.01 -2.72 0.68
CA VAL A 40 -7.58 -3.40 1.92
C VAL A 40 -7.31 -4.89 1.67
N ARG A 41 -8.13 -5.54 0.84
CA ARG A 41 -7.95 -6.96 0.49
C ARG A 41 -6.65 -7.21 -0.27
N SER A 42 -6.32 -6.39 -1.28
CA SER A 42 -5.08 -6.56 -2.02
C SER A 42 -3.85 -6.21 -1.20
N LEU A 43 -3.92 -5.18 -0.33
CA LEU A 43 -2.88 -4.87 0.64
C LEU A 43 -2.66 -6.01 1.64
N ARG A 44 -3.71 -6.67 2.12
CA ARG A 44 -3.64 -7.84 3.01
C ARG A 44 -3.10 -9.09 2.33
N SER A 45 -3.29 -9.22 1.02
CA SER A 45 -2.76 -10.33 0.23
C SER A 45 -1.37 -10.03 -0.35
N ALA A 46 -0.85 -8.83 -0.13
CA ALA A 46 0.45 -8.43 -0.63
C ALA A 46 1.56 -9.26 0.03
N THR A 47 2.53 -9.69 -0.76
CA THR A 47 3.69 -10.43 -0.25
C THR A 47 4.91 -9.53 -0.26
N ARG A 48 5.88 -9.80 0.64
CA ARG A 48 7.16 -9.09 0.65
C ARG A 48 7.81 -9.05 -0.73
N GLN A 49 7.92 -10.22 -1.38
CA GLN A 49 8.50 -10.35 -2.71
C GLN A 49 7.73 -9.55 -3.76
N GLY A 50 6.40 -9.52 -3.67
CA GLY A 50 5.56 -8.74 -4.58
C GLY A 50 5.70 -7.23 -4.41
N LEU A 51 5.91 -6.76 -3.18
CA LEU A 51 6.11 -5.33 -2.88
C LEU A 51 7.54 -4.87 -3.22
N GLU A 52 8.56 -5.66 -2.87
CA GLU A 52 9.95 -5.36 -3.23
C GLU A 52 10.16 -5.43 -4.75
N GLY A 53 9.53 -6.41 -5.43
CA GLY A 53 9.64 -6.61 -6.87
C GLY A 53 9.07 -5.46 -7.71
N VAL A 54 8.20 -4.63 -7.13
CA VAL A 54 7.63 -3.45 -7.79
C VAL A 54 8.38 -2.16 -7.47
N GLY A 55 9.50 -2.26 -6.72
CA GLY A 55 10.39 -1.15 -6.41
C GLY A 55 10.01 -0.36 -5.16
N LEU A 56 9.10 -0.86 -4.32
CA LEU A 56 8.81 -0.19 -3.05
C LEU A 56 10.03 -0.26 -2.11
N PRO A 57 10.34 0.83 -1.41
CA PRO A 57 11.42 0.85 -0.44
C PRO A 57 11.11 -0.11 0.71
N ARG A 58 12.15 -0.81 1.18
CA ARG A 58 12.04 -1.85 2.22
C ARG A 58 11.28 -1.39 3.48
N GLY A 59 11.45 -0.13 3.89
CA GLY A 59 10.71 0.44 5.02
C GLY A 59 9.20 0.46 4.82
N LEU A 60 8.73 0.80 3.61
CA LEU A 60 7.30 0.74 3.27
C LEU A 60 6.81 -0.69 3.16
N VAL A 61 7.63 -1.60 2.63
CA VAL A 61 7.29 -3.02 2.56
C VAL A 61 7.07 -3.60 3.96
N ASP A 62 8.02 -3.37 4.89
CA ASP A 62 7.88 -3.84 6.27
C ASP A 62 6.68 -3.19 6.97
N HIS A 63 6.41 -1.90 6.71
CA HIS A 63 5.21 -1.23 7.23
C HIS A 63 3.92 -1.88 6.73
N ILE A 64 3.74 -2.04 5.42
CA ILE A 64 2.53 -2.67 4.83
C ILE A 64 2.33 -4.08 5.38
N LEU A 65 3.41 -4.87 5.50
CA LEU A 65 3.34 -6.23 6.06
C LEU A 65 2.98 -6.22 7.56
N SER A 66 3.49 -5.26 8.33
CA SER A 66 3.13 -5.08 9.75
C SER A 66 1.62 -4.81 9.92
N LEU A 67 1.02 -4.03 9.02
CA LEU A 67 -0.43 -3.75 9.03
C LEU A 67 -1.28 -5.00 8.81
N GLN A 68 -0.75 -6.02 8.12
CA GLN A 68 -1.43 -7.31 7.95
C GLN A 68 -1.51 -8.08 9.27
N GLY A 69 -0.46 -7.99 10.10
CA GLY A 69 -0.36 -8.66 11.40
C GLY A 69 -1.10 -7.97 12.53
N ALA A 70 -1.28 -6.64 12.45
CA ALA A 70 -1.90 -5.85 13.51
C ALA A 70 -3.41 -6.10 13.72
N HIS A 71 -4.10 -6.70 12.74
CA HIS A 71 -5.54 -7.02 12.83
C HIS A 71 -5.85 -8.46 13.27
N GLY A 72 -4.82 -9.21 13.67
CA GLY A 72 -4.93 -10.58 14.18
C GLY A 72 -4.71 -10.67 15.69
N ARG A 73 -5.60 -10.07 16.49
CA ARG A 73 -5.84 -10.45 17.89
C ARG A 73 -7.27 -10.15 18.30
#